data_AF-A0A966UF48-F1
#
_entry.id   AF-A0A966UF48-F1
#
_cell.length_a   1.000
_cell.length_b   1.000
_cell.length_c   1.000
_cell.angle_alpha   90.00
_cell.angle_beta   90.00
_cell.angle_gamma   90.00
#
_symmetry.space_group_name_H-M   'P 1'
#
loop_
_entity.id
_entity.type
_entity.pdbx_description
1 polymer ?
#
loop_
_entity_poly.entity_id
_entity_poly.type
_entity_poly.pdbx_seq_one_letter_code
_entity_poly.pdbx_strand_id
1 'polypeptide(L)'
;ADMARRSFLRVAGVIENMSEFVCDHGQSYALFGTGGGEALADEIGVPLLGRIPIEPAVADGGDTGEPVSLTGEGPAAQAFRDIATLIITETVPPVRMAECSARVESATAVTVNRRTA
;
A
#
# COMPACT_ATOMS: atom_id res chain seq x y z
N ALA A 1 3.98 9.45 -13.84
CA ALA A 1 2.99 9.78 -12.79
C ALA A 1 2.47 11.24 -12.87
N ASP A 2 2.09 11.71 -14.06
CA ASP A 2 1.74 13.13 -14.29
C ASP A 2 0.44 13.57 -13.60
N MET A 3 -0.60 12.73 -13.64
CA MET A 3 -1.89 13.01 -12.99
C MET A 3 -1.74 13.32 -11.50
N ALA A 4 -0.98 12.49 -10.77
CA ALA A 4 -0.74 12.71 -9.34
C ALA A 4 -0.08 14.07 -9.07
N ARG A 5 0.88 14.48 -9.91
CA ARG A 5 1.54 15.80 -9.80
C ARG A 5 0.56 16.94 -10.04
N ARG A 6 -0.28 16.86 -11.07
CA ARG A 6 -1.30 17.88 -11.37
C ARG A 6 -2.36 18.02 -10.28
N SER A 7 -2.65 16.92 -9.57
CA SER A 7 -3.59 16.88 -8.45
C SER A 7 -2.94 17.13 -7.09
N PHE A 8 -1.66 17.53 -7.05
CA PHE A 8 -0.89 17.77 -5.81
C PHE A 8 -0.85 16.57 -4.85
N LEU A 9 -0.92 15.35 -5.40
CA LEU A 9 -0.83 14.11 -4.64
C LEU A 9 0.64 13.67 -4.53
N ARG A 10 1.06 13.32 -3.31
CA ARG A 10 2.35 12.68 -3.08
C ARG A 10 2.31 11.24 -3.62
N VAL A 11 3.24 10.92 -4.52
CA VAL A 11 3.48 9.53 -4.93
C VAL A 11 4.37 8.88 -3.88
N ALA A 12 3.87 7.81 -3.26
CA ALA A 12 4.59 7.10 -2.20
C ALA A 12 5.61 6.09 -2.76
N GLY A 13 5.31 5.48 -3.90
CA GLY A 13 6.13 4.47 -4.55
C GLY A 13 5.41 3.89 -5.76
N VAL A 14 6.05 2.94 -6.43
CA VAL A 14 5.51 2.19 -7.58
C VAL A 14 5.30 0.73 -7.18
N ILE A 15 4.26 0.10 -7.67
CA ILE A 15 4.05 -1.36 -7.59
C ILE A 15 3.96 -1.87 -9.02
N GLU A 16 4.75 -2.87 -9.37
CA GLU A 16 4.70 -3.51 -10.69
C GLU A 16 3.75 -4.71 -10.64
N ASN A 17 2.55 -4.55 -11.21
CA ASN A 17 1.59 -5.64 -11.31
C ASN A 17 1.90 -6.55 -12.51
N MET A 18 1.45 -7.80 -12.42
CA MET A 18 1.58 -8.80 -13.47
C MET A 18 3.04 -9.05 -13.88
N SER A 19 3.95 -9.07 -12.90
CA SER A 19 5.40 -9.06 -13.11
C SER A 19 5.95 -10.35 -13.74
N GLU A 20 5.36 -11.49 -13.38
CA GLU A 20 5.71 -12.80 -13.93
C GLU A 20 4.55 -13.77 -13.81
N PHE A 21 4.52 -14.78 -14.68
CA PHE A 21 3.61 -15.92 -14.62
C PHE A 21 4.44 -17.19 -14.54
N VAL A 22 4.27 -17.95 -13.45
CA VAL A 22 4.90 -19.26 -13.29
C VAL A 22 3.92 -20.32 -13.73
N CYS A 23 4.28 -21.10 -14.76
CA CYS A 23 3.45 -22.22 -15.20
C CYS A 23 3.62 -23.42 -14.24
N ASP A 24 2.69 -24.38 -14.30
CA ASP A 24 2.70 -25.58 -13.44
C ASP A 24 3.98 -26.44 -13.56
N HIS A 25 4.76 -26.23 -14.63
CA HIS A 25 6.04 -26.89 -14.86
C HIS A 25 7.25 -26.15 -14.26
N GLY A 26 7.01 -25.06 -13.51
CA GLY A 26 8.03 -24.27 -12.82
C GLY A 26 8.79 -23.27 -13.69
N GLN A 27 8.39 -23.08 -14.95
CA GLN A 27 8.97 -22.05 -15.81
C GLN A 27 8.25 -20.71 -15.60
N SER A 28 9.03 -19.64 -15.44
CA SER A 28 8.51 -18.28 -15.31
C SER A 28 8.55 -17.54 -16.66
N TYR A 29 7.50 -16.77 -16.94
CA TYR A 29 7.33 -15.97 -18.13
C TYR A 29 6.94 -14.53 -17.79
N ALA A 30 7.66 -13.58 -18.38
CA ALA A 30 7.30 -12.17 -18.32
C ALA A 30 6.33 -11.81 -19.46
N LEU A 31 5.05 -12.18 -19.30
CA LEU A 31 4.03 -12.01 -20.35
C LEU A 31 3.86 -10.55 -20.81
N PHE A 32 4.12 -9.59 -19.91
CA PHE A 32 4.00 -8.15 -20.18
C PHE A 32 5.36 -7.43 -20.19
N GLY A 33 6.46 -8.18 -20.34
CA GLY A 33 7.82 -7.64 -20.22
C GLY A 33 8.27 -7.49 -18.76
N THR A 34 9.45 -6.92 -18.54
CA THR A 34 10.03 -6.72 -17.21
C THR A 34 10.64 -5.33 -17.08
N GLY A 35 10.64 -4.79 -15.85
CA GLY A 35 11.42 -3.59 -15.50
C GLY A 35 10.75 -2.26 -15.81
N GLY A 36 9.52 -2.27 -16.34
CA GLY A 36 8.75 -1.04 -16.57
C GLY A 36 8.43 -0.31 -15.26
N GLY A 37 8.13 -1.06 -14.20
CA GLY A 37 7.90 -0.50 -12.87
C GLY A 37 9.15 0.14 -12.27
N GLU A 38 10.29 -0.53 -12.40
CA GLU A 38 11.59 -0.02 -11.93
C GLU A 38 11.97 1.27 -12.66
N ALA A 39 11.91 1.26 -14.00
CA ALA A 39 12.23 2.43 -14.80
C ALA A 39 11.35 3.63 -14.45
N LEU A 40 10.06 3.41 -14.20
CA LEU A 40 9.14 4.46 -13.76
C LEU A 40 9.49 4.97 -12.35
N ALA A 41 9.82 4.06 -11.43
CA ALA A 41 10.20 4.39 -10.06
C ALA A 41 11.45 5.30 -10.05
N ASP A 42 12.46 4.93 -10.82
CA ASP A 42 13.68 5.72 -11.05
C ASP A 42 13.38 7.08 -11.69
N GLU A 43 12.56 7.12 -12.74
CA GLU A 43 12.20 8.35 -13.46
C GLU A 43 11.57 9.39 -12.54
N ILE A 44 10.71 8.95 -11.61
CA ILE A 44 9.97 9.85 -10.73
C ILE A 44 10.59 10.00 -9.33
N GLY A 45 11.70 9.32 -9.05
CA GLY A 45 12.46 9.42 -7.81
C GLY A 45 11.73 8.85 -6.60
N VAL A 46 11.05 7.71 -6.74
CA VAL A 46 10.33 7.02 -5.66
C VAL A 46 10.72 5.53 -5.64
N PRO A 47 10.55 4.81 -4.53
CA PRO A 47 10.90 3.39 -4.48
C PRO A 47 9.93 2.52 -5.29
N LEU A 48 10.45 1.44 -5.87
CA LEU A 48 9.63 0.28 -6.21
C LEU A 48 9.31 -0.49 -4.92
N LEU A 49 8.02 -0.54 -4.56
CA LEU A 49 7.54 -1.14 -3.32
C LEU A 49 7.41 -2.66 -3.42
N GLY A 50 7.25 -3.18 -4.63
CA GLY A 50 7.15 -4.61 -4.87
C GLY A 50 6.62 -4.95 -6.25
N ARG A 51 6.62 -6.24 -6.54
CA ARG A 51 6.17 -6.84 -7.80
C ARG A 51 5.16 -7.93 -7.49
N ILE A 52 4.06 -7.96 -8.23
CA ILE A 52 2.96 -8.90 -7.98
C ILE A 52 2.84 -9.84 -9.18
N PRO A 53 3.09 -11.15 -9.00
CA PRO A 53 2.96 -12.11 -10.09
C PRO A 53 1.50 -12.31 -10.50
N ILE A 54 1.30 -12.86 -11.69
CA ILE A 54 -0.01 -13.26 -12.19
C ILE A 54 -0.35 -14.62 -11.58
N GLU A 55 -1.39 -14.65 -10.76
CA GLU A 55 -1.98 -15.89 -10.26
C GLU A 55 -3.51 -15.85 -10.42
N PRO A 56 -4.15 -16.93 -10.92
CA PRO A 56 -5.61 -16.99 -11.07
C PRO A 56 -6.36 -16.70 -9.78
N ALA A 57 -5.82 -17.16 -8.65
CA ALA A 57 -6.40 -16.96 -7.32
C ALA A 57 -6.61 -15.47 -6.98
N VAL A 58 -5.79 -14.55 -7.51
CA VAL A 58 -5.96 -13.11 -7.29
C VAL A 58 -7.26 -12.61 -7.90
N ALA A 59 -7.59 -13.05 -9.12
CA ALA A 59 -8.83 -12.70 -9.79
C ALA A 59 -10.03 -13.37 -9.11
N ASP A 60 -9.93 -14.68 -8.86
CA ASP A 60 -10.99 -15.45 -8.20
C ASP A 60 -11.36 -14.85 -6.83
N GLY A 61 -10.35 -14.54 -6.00
CA GLY A 61 -10.56 -13.90 -4.70
C GLY A 61 -11.12 -12.48 -4.79
N GLY A 62 -10.82 -11.75 -5.86
CA GLY A 62 -11.43 -10.45 -6.15
C GLY A 62 -12.91 -10.57 -6.48
N ASP A 63 -13.27 -11.55 -7.31
CA ASP A 63 -14.65 -11.80 -7.76
C ASP A 63 -15.54 -12.35 -6.65
N THR A 64 -15.00 -13.19 -5.76
CA THR A 64 -15.74 -13.75 -4.62
C THR A 64 -15.79 -12.81 -3.40
N GLY A 65 -14.96 -11.77 -3.38
CA GLY A 65 -14.81 -10.90 -2.21
C GLY A 65 -13.96 -11.51 -1.09
N GLU A 66 -13.15 -12.53 -1.40
CA GLU A 66 -12.19 -13.16 -0.50
C GLU A 66 -10.75 -12.96 -1.04
N PRO A 67 -10.13 -11.76 -0.84
CA PRO A 67 -8.84 -11.46 -1.42
C PRO A 67 -7.72 -12.39 -0.91
N VAL A 68 -6.85 -12.82 -1.82
CA VAL A 68 -5.71 -13.70 -1.51
C VAL A 68 -4.74 -13.11 -0.47
N SER A 69 -4.72 -11.78 -0.30
CA SER A 69 -3.87 -11.12 0.69
C SER A 69 -4.27 -11.46 2.13
N LEU A 70 -5.54 -11.80 2.39
CA LEU A 70 -6.06 -12.07 3.74
C LEU A 70 -5.90 -13.54 4.13
N THR A 71 -6.31 -14.46 3.26
CA THR A 71 -6.43 -15.89 3.56
C THR A 71 -5.69 -16.79 2.56
N GLY A 72 -5.21 -16.20 1.46
CA GLY A 72 -4.54 -16.94 0.39
C GLY A 72 -3.09 -17.28 0.72
N GLU A 73 -2.64 -18.33 0.06
CA GLU A 73 -1.24 -18.77 0.01
C GLU A 73 -0.64 -18.43 -1.36
N GLY A 74 0.67 -18.64 -1.51
CA GLY A 74 1.37 -18.46 -2.77
C GLY A 74 2.07 -17.09 -2.93
N PRO A 75 2.82 -16.93 -4.04
CA PRO A 75 3.67 -15.78 -4.29
C PRO A 75 2.94 -14.42 -4.29
N ALA A 76 1.77 -14.30 -4.93
CA ALA A 76 1.03 -13.05 -4.99
C ALA A 76 0.48 -12.68 -3.61
N ALA A 77 -0.06 -13.65 -2.88
CA ALA A 77 -0.54 -13.44 -1.51
C ALA A 77 0.59 -12.91 -0.61
N GLN A 78 1.79 -13.50 -0.72
CA GLN A 78 2.96 -13.03 0.03
C GLN A 78 3.40 -11.64 -0.41
N ALA A 79 3.49 -11.39 -1.72
CA ALA A 79 3.88 -10.08 -2.26
C ALA A 79 2.95 -8.97 -1.77
N PHE A 80 1.63 -9.18 -1.75
CA PHE A 80 0.68 -8.22 -1.20
C PHE A 80 0.95 -7.93 0.28
N ARG A 81 1.22 -8.95 1.10
CA ARG A 81 1.51 -8.78 2.54
C ARG A 81 2.82 -8.04 2.78
N ASP A 82 3.86 -8.34 2.00
CA ASP A 82 5.16 -7.69 2.09
C ASP A 82 5.05 -6.20 1.71
N ILE A 83 4.36 -5.89 0.60
CA ILE A 83 4.07 -4.51 0.18
C ILE A 83 3.28 -3.76 1.26
N ALA A 84 2.23 -4.36 1.81
CA ALA A 84 1.43 -3.74 2.85
C ALA A 84 2.26 -3.44 4.10
N THR A 85 3.14 -4.37 4.49
CA THR A 85 4.07 -4.18 5.60
C THR A 85 5.01 -3.01 5.34
N LEU A 86 5.66 -2.96 4.17
CA LEU A 86 6.57 -1.89 3.77
C LEU A 86 5.88 -0.51 3.76
N ILE A 87 4.63 -0.46 3.31
CA ILE A 87 3.85 0.78 3.31
C ILE A 87 3.66 1.28 4.75
N ILE A 88 3.28 0.40 5.67
CA ILE A 88 2.95 0.73 7.07
C ILE A 88 4.20 1.08 7.88
N THR A 89 5.35 0.48 7.59
CA THR A 89 6.56 0.68 8.39
C THR A 89 7.47 1.77 7.84
N GLU A 90 7.65 1.86 6.52
CA GLU A 90 8.69 2.70 5.91
C GLU A 90 8.14 3.82 5.02
N THR A 91 7.11 3.54 4.20
CA THR A 91 6.77 4.43 3.07
C THR A 91 5.76 5.51 3.43
N VAL A 92 4.69 5.11 4.12
CA VAL A 92 3.59 5.97 4.56
C VAL A 92 3.10 5.46 5.92
N PRO A 93 3.91 5.62 6.99
CA PRO A 93 3.51 5.13 8.30
C PRO A 93 2.19 5.79 8.72
N PRO A 94 1.27 5.04 9.33
CA PRO A 94 0.00 5.59 9.76
C PRO A 94 0.24 6.75 10.71
N VAL A 95 -0.46 7.87 10.49
CA VAL A 95 -0.38 9.02 11.38
C VAL A 95 -0.78 8.54 12.78
N ARG A 96 0.11 8.72 13.76
CA ARG A 96 -0.19 8.40 15.15
C ARG A 96 -1.28 9.36 15.62
N MET A 97 -2.53 8.87 15.62
CA MET A 97 -3.71 9.65 16.01
C MET A 97 -3.62 10.23 17.42
N ALA A 98 -2.77 9.64 18.29
CA ALA A 98 -2.46 10.17 19.62
C ALA A 98 -1.77 11.55 19.60
N GLU A 99 -1.18 11.95 18.47
CA GLU A 99 -0.48 13.23 18.29
C GLU A 99 -1.18 14.15 17.29
N CYS A 100 -2.36 13.75 16.77
CA CYS A 100 -3.14 14.61 15.92
C CYS A 100 -3.63 15.82 16.73
N SER A 101 -3.07 16.99 16.47
CA SER A 101 -3.47 18.28 17.04
C SER A 101 -4.97 18.56 16.93
N ALA A 102 -5.65 18.02 15.90
CA ALA A 102 -7.10 18.08 15.74
C ALA A 102 -7.92 17.35 16.84
N ARG A 103 -7.26 16.56 17.71
CA ARG A 103 -7.86 15.84 18.85
C ARG A 103 -7.09 16.03 20.16
N VAL A 104 -6.13 16.96 20.23
CA VAL A 104 -5.53 17.33 21.51
C VAL A 104 -6.54 18.19 22.26
N GLU A 105 -7.56 17.55 22.86
CA GLU A 105 -8.21 18.07 24.05
C GLU A 105 -7.17 17.99 25.17
N SER A 106 -6.20 18.92 25.17
CA SER A 106 -5.55 19.25 26.42
C SER A 106 -6.67 19.72 27.33
N ALA A 107 -6.96 18.92 28.35
CA ALA A 107 -7.99 19.20 29.34
C ALA A 107 -7.67 20.55 29.98
N THR A 108 -8.17 21.63 29.38
CA THR A 108 -8.17 22.94 29.98
C THR A 108 -9.18 22.82 31.10
N ALA A 109 -8.70 22.69 32.33
CA ALA A 109 -9.55 22.68 33.50
C ALA A 109 -10.36 23.98 33.52
N VAL A 110 -11.62 23.91 33.05
CA VAL A 110 -12.56 25.01 33.15
C VAL A 110 -12.99 25.08 34.60
N THR A 111 -12.35 25.98 35.36
CA THR A 111 -12.76 26.27 36.74
C THR A 111 -14.08 27.03 36.70
N VAL A 112 -15.19 26.31 36.83
CA VAL A 112 -16.52 26.92 37.00
C VAL A 112 -16.61 27.49 38.41
N ASN A 113 -16.41 28.81 38.54
CA ASN A 113 -16.56 29.51 39.81
C ASN A 113 -18.05 29.56 40.18
N ARG A 114 -18.50 28.67 41.07
CA ARG A 114 -19.86 28.72 41.62
C ARG A 114 -19.97 29.93 42.55
N ARG A 115 -20.62 31.00 42.07
CA ARG A 115 -21.12 32.06 42.94
C ARG A 115 -22.22 31.47 43.82
N THR A 116 -21.91 31.27 45.09
CA THR A 116 -22.92 31.09 46.14
C THR A 116 -23.66 32.41 46.31
N ALA A 117 -24.99 32.34 46.28
CA ALA A 117 -25.88 33.43 46.68
C ALA A 117 -25.81 33.63 48.20
#